data_AF-A0A3N8HW12-F1
#
_entry.id   AF-A0A3N8HW12-F1
#
_cell.length_a   1.000
_cell.length_b   1.000
_cell.length_c   1.000
_cell.angle_alpha   90.00
_cell.angle_beta   90.00
_cell.angle_gamma   90.00
#
_symmetry.space_group_name_H-M   'P 1'
#
loop_
_entity.id
_entity.type
_entity.pdbx_description
1 polymer ?
#
loop_
_entity_poly.entity_id
_entity_poly.type
_entity_poly.pdbx_seq_one_letter_code
_entity_poly.pdbx_strand_id
1 'polypeptide(L)'
;MNTYQLAARGQTTGWNPTCNDVNTRNAFQMLPIEVAAQAGDVDEFRAIMNNPAFDPIGARPRFFAEVGRNDPDDEAIARYQRLVPLLDEYRRRFH
;
A
#
# COMPACT_ATOMS: atom_id res chain seq x y z
N MET A 1 -11.24 -13.17 -4.44
CA MET A 1 -10.22 -12.29 -5.04
C MET A 1 -10.45 -10.90 -4.50
N ASN A 2 -9.41 -10.19 -4.06
CA ASN A 2 -9.58 -8.85 -3.50
C ASN A 2 -9.87 -7.83 -4.62
N THR A 3 -10.87 -6.96 -4.44
CA THR A 3 -11.24 -5.92 -5.39
C THR A 3 -10.48 -4.61 -5.18
N TYR A 4 -9.77 -4.49 -4.06
CA TYR A 4 -8.96 -3.32 -3.76
C TYR A 4 -7.73 -3.22 -4.67
N GLN A 5 -7.60 -2.10 -5.36
CA GLN A 5 -6.58 -1.86 -6.38
C GLN A 5 -6.34 -0.36 -6.60
N LEU A 6 -5.39 -0.02 -7.47
CA LEU A 6 -5.24 1.34 -7.96
C LEU A 6 -6.42 1.71 -8.87
N ALA A 7 -7.07 2.83 -8.57
CA ALA A 7 -8.11 3.42 -9.43
C ALA A 7 -7.50 4.33 -10.50
N ALA A 8 -6.45 5.06 -10.12
CA ALA A 8 -5.64 5.93 -10.98
C ALA A 8 -4.27 6.14 -10.33
N ARG A 9 -3.41 6.98 -10.93
CA ARG A 9 -2.09 7.30 -10.37
C ARG A 9 -2.22 7.90 -8.98
N GLY A 10 -1.64 7.18 -8.02
CA GLY A 10 -1.88 7.29 -6.57
C GLY A 10 -3.26 7.72 -6.12
N GLN A 11 -4.25 7.02 -6.66
CA GLN A 11 -5.59 6.89 -6.10
C GLN A 11 -5.92 5.40 -6.02
N THR A 12 -6.53 4.98 -4.92
CA THR A 12 -6.99 3.61 -4.72
C THR A 12 -8.51 3.53 -4.94
N THR A 13 -9.05 2.32 -5.00
CA THR A 13 -10.51 2.10 -5.01
C THR A 13 -11.15 2.27 -3.62
N GLY A 14 -10.39 2.67 -2.60
CA GLY A 14 -10.82 2.68 -1.20
C GLY A 14 -10.65 1.31 -0.55
N TRP A 15 -9.75 1.20 0.44
CA TRP A 15 -9.60 -0.02 1.23
C TRP A 15 -10.71 -0.11 2.27
N ASN A 16 -11.42 -1.25 2.29
CA ASN A 16 -12.44 -1.54 3.29
C ASN A 16 -12.22 -2.93 3.90
N PRO A 17 -11.89 -3.04 5.20
CA PRO A 17 -11.63 -4.33 5.84
C PRO A 17 -12.83 -5.28 5.88
N THR A 18 -14.08 -4.79 5.69
CA THR A 18 -15.26 -5.67 5.65
C THR A 18 -15.42 -6.41 4.32
N CYS A 19 -14.82 -5.88 3.26
CA CYS A 19 -14.95 -6.41 1.90
C CYS A 19 -13.60 -6.85 1.29
N ASN A 20 -12.49 -6.38 1.85
CA ASN A 20 -11.15 -6.58 1.32
C ASN A 20 -10.30 -7.32 2.36
N ASP A 21 -10.11 -8.62 2.11
CA ASP A 21 -9.20 -9.43 2.91
C ASP A 21 -7.77 -8.85 2.87
N VAL A 22 -7.20 -8.60 4.05
CA VAL A 22 -5.97 -7.83 4.22
C VAL A 22 -4.71 -8.53 3.65
N ASN A 23 -4.77 -9.85 3.45
CA ASN A 23 -3.65 -10.67 2.98
C ASN A 23 -3.91 -11.32 1.61
N THR A 24 -5.07 -11.07 1.01
CA THR A 24 -5.43 -11.64 -0.29
C THR A 24 -5.05 -10.70 -1.41
N ARG A 25 -4.33 -11.24 -2.41
CA ARG A 25 -3.97 -10.50 -3.61
C ARG A 25 -5.18 -10.15 -4.48
N ASN A 26 -5.11 -9.00 -5.13
CA ASN A 26 -6.04 -8.62 -6.19
C ASN A 26 -5.69 -9.27 -7.54
N ALA A 27 -6.42 -8.93 -8.60
CA ALA A 27 -6.19 -9.45 -9.95
C ALA A 27 -4.77 -9.18 -10.49
N PHE A 28 -4.15 -8.10 -10.02
CA PHE A 28 -2.79 -7.67 -10.40
C PHE A 28 -1.70 -8.29 -9.53
N GLN A 29 -2.04 -9.31 -8.73
CA GLN A 29 -1.12 -9.99 -7.82
C GLN A 29 -0.53 -9.08 -6.73
N MET A 30 -1.23 -7.99 -6.38
CA MET A 30 -0.81 -7.08 -5.32
C MET A 30 -1.58 -7.33 -4.03
N LEU A 31 -0.87 -7.33 -2.91
CA LEU A 31 -1.49 -7.26 -1.58
C LEU A 31 -2.05 -5.86 -1.32
N PRO A 32 -3.04 -5.71 -0.42
CA PRO A 32 -3.56 -4.39 -0.05
C PRO A 32 -2.47 -3.41 0.40
N ILE A 33 -1.53 -3.83 1.25
CA ILE A 33 -0.46 -2.93 1.70
C ILE A 33 0.44 -2.45 0.55
N GLU A 34 0.58 -3.27 -0.51
CA GLU A 34 1.34 -2.94 -1.71
C GLU A 34 0.59 -1.95 -2.60
N VAL A 35 -0.74 -2.06 -2.69
CA VAL A 35 -1.60 -1.09 -3.41
C VAL A 35 -1.54 0.27 -2.73
N ALA A 36 -1.75 0.33 -1.41
CA ALA A 36 -1.66 1.58 -0.65
C ALA A 36 -0.25 2.20 -0.76
N ALA A 37 0.80 1.37 -0.74
CA ALA A 37 2.16 1.82 -0.90
C ALA A 37 2.42 2.44 -2.27
N GLN A 38 2.01 1.76 -3.35
CA GLN A 38 2.16 2.28 -4.71
C GLN A 38 1.36 3.57 -4.90
N ALA A 39 0.20 3.69 -4.25
CA ALA A 39 -0.57 4.92 -4.31
C ALA A 39 0.03 6.07 -3.49
N GLY A 40 0.91 5.78 -2.54
CA GLY A 40 1.33 6.74 -1.53
C GLY A 40 0.20 7.14 -0.58
N ASP A 41 -0.79 6.27 -0.39
CA ASP A 41 -1.91 6.50 0.51
C ASP A 41 -1.51 6.19 1.96
N VAL A 42 -1.22 7.25 2.71
CA VAL A 42 -0.73 7.17 4.10
C VAL A 42 -1.77 6.56 5.04
N ASP A 43 -3.04 6.89 4.86
CA ASP A 43 -4.09 6.49 5.80
C ASP A 43 -4.48 5.04 5.59
N GLU A 44 -4.64 4.60 4.34
CA GLU A 44 -4.89 3.20 4.03
C GLU A 44 -3.70 2.31 4.37
N PHE A 45 -2.48 2.77 4.08
CA PHE A 45 -1.27 2.02 4.46
C PHE A 45 -1.20 1.81 5.97
N ARG A 46 -1.42 2.87 6.75
CA ARG A 46 -1.43 2.80 8.23
C ARG A 46 -2.53 1.86 8.72
N ALA A 47 -3.73 1.93 8.14
CA ALA A 47 -4.87 1.10 8.55
C ALA A 47 -4.62 -0.39 8.26
N ILE A 48 -4.07 -0.71 7.09
CA ILE A 48 -3.70 -2.08 6.70
C ILE A 48 -2.59 -2.61 7.60
N MET A 49 -1.50 -1.85 7.77
CA MET A 49 -0.36 -2.25 8.60
C MET A 49 -0.75 -2.52 10.06
N ASN A 50 -1.76 -1.81 10.57
CA ASN A 50 -2.27 -1.98 11.94
C ASN A 50 -3.43 -2.96 12.07
N ASN A 51 -3.89 -3.58 10.97
CA ASN A 51 -4.92 -4.59 11.03
C ASN A 51 -4.39 -5.82 11.80
N PRO A 52 -5.10 -6.34 12.83
CA PRO A 52 -4.64 -7.48 13.62
C PRO A 52 -4.40 -8.76 12.84
N ALA A 53 -5.08 -8.92 11.70
CA ALA A 53 -4.93 -10.09 10.83
C ALA A 53 -3.83 -9.92 9.78
N PHE A 54 -3.18 -8.75 9.70
CA PHE A 54 -2.15 -8.49 8.69
C PHE A 54 -0.94 -9.42 8.86
N ASP A 55 -0.61 -10.15 7.80
CA ASP A 55 0.58 -11.00 7.70
C ASP A 55 1.63 -10.29 6.83
N PRO A 56 2.78 -9.90 7.38
CA PRO A 56 3.83 -9.22 6.61
C PRO A 56 4.58 -10.18 5.66
N ILE A 57 4.42 -11.49 5.79
CA ILE A 57 5.19 -12.47 5.01
C ILE A 57 4.88 -12.30 3.51
N GLY A 58 5.93 -12.00 2.74
CA GLY A 58 5.85 -11.85 1.28
C GLY A 58 5.32 -10.50 0.80
N ALA A 59 4.98 -9.57 1.70
CA ALA A 59 4.65 -8.20 1.34
C ALA A 59 5.91 -7.38 1.01
N ARG A 60 5.82 -6.54 -0.03
CA ARG A 60 6.95 -5.72 -0.50
C ARG A 60 6.59 -4.24 -0.62
N PRO A 61 6.10 -3.59 0.46
CA PRO A 61 5.57 -2.24 0.39
C PRO A 61 6.59 -1.20 -0.12
N ARG A 62 7.87 -1.34 0.23
CA ARG A 62 8.91 -0.41 -0.26
C ARG A 62 9.10 -0.47 -1.77
N PHE A 63 9.13 -1.67 -2.35
CA PHE A 63 9.24 -1.85 -3.78
C PHE A 63 8.08 -1.16 -4.51
N PHE A 64 6.87 -1.36 -4.02
CA PHE A 64 5.68 -0.76 -4.63
C PHE A 64 5.60 0.76 -4.43
N ALA A 65 6.02 1.28 -3.27
CA ALA A 65 6.18 2.72 -3.08
C ALA A 65 7.17 3.34 -4.06
N GLU A 66 8.28 2.65 -4.37
CA GLU A 66 9.25 3.10 -5.37
C GLU A 66 8.66 3.08 -6.79
N VAL A 67 7.80 2.11 -7.12
CA VAL A 67 7.04 2.12 -8.38
C VAL A 67 6.16 3.36 -8.47
N GLY A 68 5.39 3.66 -7.42
CA GLY A 68 4.54 4.85 -7.36
C GLY A 68 5.32 6.16 -7.45
N ARG A 69 6.50 6.23 -6.82
CA ARG A 69 7.40 7.39 -6.91
C ARG A 69 7.87 7.69 -8.33
N ASN A 70 7.94 6.67 -9.19
CA ASN A 70 8.37 6.81 -10.58
C ASN A 70 7.21 7.19 -11.52
N ASP A 71 5.98 7.37 -11.01
CA ASP A 71 4.88 7.91 -11.83
C ASP A 71 5.25 9.32 -12.33
N PRO A 72 4.86 9.67 -13.59
CA PRO A 72 5.24 10.93 -14.20
C PRO A 72 4.36 12.11 -13.75
N ASP A 73 3.57 11.96 -12.69
CA ASP A 73 2.80 13.08 -12.14
C ASP A 73 3.61 13.88 -11.11
N ASP A 74 3.32 15.18 -11.03
CA ASP A 74 4.08 16.13 -10.20
C ASP A 74 3.99 15.83 -8.69
N GLU A 75 2.99 15.06 -8.27
CA GLU A 75 2.70 14.72 -6.86
C GLU A 75 3.32 13.39 -6.43
N ALA A 76 3.89 12.60 -7.34
CA ALA A 76 4.44 11.27 -7.06
C ALA A 76 5.53 11.31 -5.99
N ILE A 77 6.46 12.26 -6.12
CA ILE A 77 7.54 12.47 -5.15
C ILE A 77 6.98 12.90 -3.79
N ALA A 78 6.02 13.83 -3.78
CA ALA A 78 5.41 14.34 -2.55
C ALA A 78 4.61 13.27 -1.80
N ARG A 79 3.86 12.42 -2.51
CA ARG A 79 3.16 11.25 -1.93
C ARG A 79 4.15 10.24 -1.35
N TYR A 80 5.19 9.89 -2.11
CA TYR A 80 6.23 8.99 -1.63
C TYR A 80 6.89 9.52 -0.34
N GLN A 81 7.27 10.81 -0.31
CA GLN A 81 7.88 11.43 0.87
C GLN A 81 6.98 11.37 2.11
N ARG A 82 5.67 11.57 1.95
CA ARG A 82 4.69 11.43 3.04
C ARG A 82 4.60 9.99 3.56
N LEU A 83 4.81 8.99 2.71
CA LEU A 83 4.76 7.57 3.06
C LEU A 83 6.04 7.06 3.75
N VAL A 84 7.20 7.68 3.51
CA VAL A 84 8.51 7.23 4.04
C VAL A 84 8.50 6.89 5.53
N PRO A 85 7.93 7.72 6.44
CA PRO A 85 7.91 7.38 7.87
C PRO A 85 7.19 6.06 8.18
N LEU A 86 6.13 5.74 7.45
CA LEU A 86 5.39 4.49 7.60
C LEU A 86 6.13 3.29 7.00
N LEU A 87 6.88 3.48 5.92
CA LEU A 87 7.76 2.43 5.37
C LEU A 87 8.89 2.08 6.36
N ASP A 88 9.45 3.08 7.03
CA ASP A 88 10.44 2.87 8.08
C ASP A 88 9.85 2.21 9.34
N GLU A 89 8.61 2.56 9.69
CA GLU A 89 7.86 1.87 10.75
C GLU A 89 7.59 0.40 10.39
N TYR A 90 7.09 0.14 9.18
CA TYR A 90 6.86 -1.22 8.68
C TYR A 90 8.13 -2.07 8.76
N ARG A 91 9.26 -1.53 8.27
CA ARG A 91 10.55 -2.20 8.32
C ARG A 91 10.96 -2.53 9.76
N ARG A 92 10.86 -1.58 10.69
CA ARG A 92 11.21 -1.82 12.11
C ARG A 92 10.34 -2.86 12.79
N ARG A 93 9.07 -3.00 12.37
CA ARG A 93 8.09 -3.89 13.01
C ARG A 93 8.16 -5.33 12.51
N PHE A 94 8.56 -5.54 11.25
CA PHE A 94 8.41 -6.82 10.57
C PHE A 94 9.68 -7.37 9.87
N HIS A 95 10.80 -6.65 9.92
CA HIS A 95 12.11 -7.09 9.41
C HIS A 95 13.19 -7.00 10.49
#